data_AF-A0A4V4LTV4-F1
#
_entry.id   AF-A0A4V4LTV4-F1
#
_cell.length_a   1.000
_cell.length_b   1.000
_cell.length_c   1.000
_cell.angle_alpha   90.00
_cell.angle_beta   90.00
_cell.angle_gamma   90.00
#
_symmetry.space_group_name_H-M   'P 1'
#
loop_
_entity.id
_entity.type
_entity.pdbx_description
1 polymer ?
#
loop_
_entity_poly.entity_id
_entity_poly.type
_entity_poly.pdbx_seq_one_letter_code
_entity_poly.pdbx_strand_id
1 'polypeptide(L)'
;MTTAYSSPSNQTIAFPSSPYCSPLGFGFASSAMPSSSFNTPTKPQLHKKSSKKREFNDEEDTKMLITDEDTENRPVRTLKKVKSTINTKSDNSNSEEADIGVLLASLPHQSLLSLMNNVINQEPSVKQLIMNKIPQPSLSTYINALNESTAKVINCIPIGQSRSIYTISRLKVPLTDWTKVVSTYLPFFTSSNVHVVDKFMAIQPTTLQFVKVLSQLPPLPSDQVPKSLSLVWDKLRLHWSQWFNQVDDIVNKDGGMFSSSIVHTWAKGLDETCQHSNTSTKPQGFNYSCQMDLLNLRQNWESRLGWLIGKDITPRPEWAQ
;
A
#
# COMPACT_ATOMS: atom_id res chain seq x y z
N MET A 1 50.02 -59.97 49.14
CA MET A 1 50.43 -60.14 47.73
C MET A 1 50.06 -58.86 46.99
N THR A 2 50.99 -57.91 46.83
CA THR A 2 52.00 -57.81 45.74
C THR A 2 51.38 -57.35 44.41
N THR A 3 51.49 -56.08 44.00
CA THR A 3 52.62 -55.42 43.27
C THR A 3 52.81 -55.96 41.82
N ALA A 4 53.11 -55.16 40.78
CA ALA A 4 53.33 -53.71 40.64
C ALA A 4 53.37 -53.26 39.14
N TYR A 5 53.37 -51.93 38.91
CA TYR A 5 53.97 -51.14 37.80
C TYR A 5 54.33 -51.74 36.42
N SER A 6 54.04 -50.97 35.35
CA SER A 6 55.06 -50.49 34.37
C SER A 6 54.58 -49.36 33.43
N SER A 7 55.54 -48.57 32.92
CA SER A 7 55.47 -47.42 31.97
C SER A 7 56.90 -47.27 31.34
N PRO A 8 57.27 -46.29 30.47
CA PRO A 8 56.55 -45.19 29.77
C PRO A 8 56.44 -45.51 28.25
N SER A 9 56.65 -44.70 27.19
CA SER A 9 57.02 -43.30 26.85
C SER A 9 56.60 -43.06 25.37
N ASN A 10 56.45 -41.89 24.73
CA ASN A 10 57.07 -40.54 24.75
C ASN A 10 55.97 -39.46 24.56
N GLN A 11 56.09 -38.19 25.00
CA GLN A 11 56.76 -37.03 24.35
C GLN A 11 56.39 -36.83 22.85
N THR A 12 56.10 -35.61 22.34
CA THR A 12 56.54 -34.26 22.76
C THR A 12 55.45 -33.18 22.54
N ILE A 13 55.58 -32.00 23.19
CA ILE A 13 54.67 -30.83 23.11
C ILE A 13 55.21 -29.78 22.11
N ALA A 14 54.32 -29.03 21.43
CA ALA A 14 54.69 -27.78 20.74
C ALA A 14 53.58 -26.70 20.78
N PHE A 15 53.92 -25.54 21.36
CA PHE A 15 53.25 -24.23 21.36
C PHE A 15 54.36 -23.18 21.63
N PRO A 16 54.17 -21.85 21.43
CA PRO A 16 53.15 -21.12 20.67
C PRO A 16 53.78 -20.17 19.62
N SER A 17 52.98 -19.36 18.90
CA SER A 17 53.30 -17.92 18.70
C SER A 17 52.23 -17.10 17.96
N SER A 18 52.13 -15.85 18.38
CA SER A 18 51.60 -14.65 17.70
C SER A 18 52.52 -13.49 18.18
N PRO A 19 52.44 -12.22 17.71
CA PRO A 19 51.46 -11.59 16.81
C PRO A 19 52.15 -10.73 15.69
N TYR A 20 51.69 -9.48 15.50
CA TYR A 20 52.18 -8.36 14.65
C TYR A 20 51.67 -8.26 13.18
N CYS A 21 51.70 -7.10 12.50
CA CYS A 21 51.25 -5.72 12.87
C CYS A 21 51.32 -4.74 11.65
N SER A 22 50.17 -4.32 11.07
CA SER A 22 50.02 -3.06 10.27
C SER A 22 50.95 -2.87 9.03
N PRO A 23 51.06 -1.71 8.34
CA PRO A 23 50.20 -0.50 8.25
C PRO A 23 49.81 -0.04 6.81
N LEU A 24 49.01 1.04 6.76
CA LEU A 24 48.67 2.03 5.70
C LEU A 24 49.25 1.94 4.26
N GLY A 25 48.41 2.39 3.31
CA GLY A 25 48.83 2.99 2.03
C GLY A 25 47.85 4.08 1.54
N PHE A 26 48.34 5.30 1.29
CA PHE A 26 47.59 6.45 0.75
C PHE A 26 48.01 6.73 -0.71
N GLY A 27 47.14 7.28 -1.55
CA GLY A 27 47.50 7.65 -2.93
C GLY A 27 46.54 8.61 -3.61
N PHE A 28 47.04 9.79 -4.02
CA PHE A 28 46.34 10.82 -4.78
C PHE A 28 47.19 11.24 -6.00
N ALA A 29 46.68 11.00 -7.22
CA ALA A 29 47.04 11.69 -8.48
C ALA A 29 46.03 11.23 -9.57
N SER A 30 45.55 12.00 -10.55
CA SER A 30 45.90 13.32 -11.11
C SER A 30 47.08 13.37 -12.09
N SER A 31 46.89 12.90 -13.34
CA SER A 31 47.36 13.62 -14.55
C SER A 31 46.91 13.02 -15.90
N ALA A 32 46.83 13.92 -16.90
CA ALA A 32 47.13 13.77 -18.33
C ALA A 32 46.34 12.81 -19.27
N MET A 33 45.83 13.45 -20.33
CA MET A 33 45.49 12.93 -21.67
C MET A 33 46.79 12.70 -22.51
N PRO A 34 46.81 12.06 -23.72
CA PRO A 34 46.06 12.59 -24.88
C PRO A 34 45.60 11.63 -26.02
N SER A 35 44.67 12.17 -26.81
CA SER A 35 44.36 11.96 -28.24
C SER A 35 44.85 10.72 -29.02
N SER A 36 43.91 10.11 -29.73
CA SER A 36 44.06 9.82 -31.17
C SER A 36 42.74 10.09 -31.90
N SER A 37 42.82 10.57 -33.15
CA SER A 37 41.67 11.00 -33.96
C SER A 37 41.56 10.13 -35.22
N PHE A 38 40.34 9.75 -35.60
CA PHE A 38 40.04 9.30 -36.98
C PHE A 38 38.65 9.79 -37.44
N ASN A 39 38.44 9.81 -38.75
CA ASN A 39 37.62 10.83 -39.42
C ASN A 39 36.46 10.27 -40.25
N THR A 40 35.26 10.89 -40.10
CA THR A 40 34.28 11.16 -41.18
C THR A 40 33.61 9.96 -41.89
N PRO A 41 32.67 10.13 -42.85
CA PRO A 41 31.76 11.27 -43.16
C PRO A 41 30.27 10.85 -43.29
N THR A 42 29.41 11.78 -43.75
CA THR A 42 28.12 11.57 -44.47
C THR A 42 26.91 10.99 -43.70
N LYS A 43 25.65 11.42 -43.94
CA LYS A 43 25.08 12.56 -44.71
C LYS A 43 23.64 12.83 -44.21
N PRO A 44 23.13 14.07 -44.16
CA PRO A 44 21.72 14.33 -43.83
C PRO A 44 20.78 14.08 -45.03
N GLN A 45 19.50 13.79 -44.76
CA GLN A 45 18.40 13.94 -45.72
C GLN A 45 17.21 14.69 -45.12
N LEU A 46 16.46 15.34 -45.99
CA LEU A 46 15.41 16.31 -45.66
C LEU A 46 14.26 16.19 -46.67
N HIS A 47 13.02 16.37 -46.19
CA HIS A 47 11.76 16.48 -46.95
C HIS A 47 11.24 15.24 -47.73
N LYS A 48 9.93 14.98 -47.54
CA LYS A 48 8.93 15.09 -48.61
C LYS A 48 7.55 15.48 -48.05
N LYS A 49 6.65 15.96 -48.91
CA LYS A 49 5.35 16.58 -48.55
C LYS A 49 4.17 15.75 -49.06
N SER A 50 3.07 15.70 -48.31
CA SER A 50 1.68 15.54 -48.80
C SER A 50 0.72 15.86 -47.63
N SER A 51 -0.33 16.70 -47.66
CA SER A 51 -1.17 17.35 -48.71
C SER A 51 -2.53 16.68 -49.03
N LYS A 52 -3.49 16.77 -48.09
CA LYS A 52 -4.98 16.79 -48.25
C LYS A 52 -5.64 16.62 -46.86
N LYS A 53 -6.90 16.99 -46.59
CA LYS A 53 -7.81 18.07 -47.08
C LYS A 53 -8.93 18.16 -46.03
N ARG A 54 -9.56 19.33 -45.86
CA ARG A 54 -10.79 19.47 -45.05
C ARG A 54 -11.90 18.55 -45.55
N GLU A 55 -12.70 18.05 -44.62
CA GLU A 55 -14.16 17.95 -44.80
C GLU A 55 -14.82 18.56 -43.56
N PHE A 56 -16.00 19.15 -43.73
CA PHE A 56 -16.76 19.90 -42.74
C PHE A 56 -18.22 19.72 -43.14
N ASN A 57 -19.06 19.25 -42.23
CA ASN A 57 -20.43 18.85 -42.55
C ASN A 57 -21.39 19.34 -41.46
N ASP A 58 -21.84 20.58 -41.61
CA ASP A 58 -23.09 21.07 -41.02
C ASP A 58 -24.30 20.42 -41.75
N GLU A 59 -25.50 20.90 -41.42
CA GLU A 59 -26.82 20.49 -41.94
C GLU A 59 -27.41 19.21 -41.32
N GLU A 60 -28.21 19.39 -40.26
CA GLU A 60 -29.66 19.28 -40.48
C GLU A 60 -30.41 20.34 -39.65
N ASP A 61 -31.29 21.10 -40.32
CA ASP A 61 -32.11 22.16 -39.74
C ASP A 61 -33.48 21.55 -39.37
N THR A 62 -33.97 21.72 -38.13
CA THR A 62 -35.33 21.29 -37.77
C THR A 62 -36.05 22.40 -37.03
N LYS A 63 -36.93 23.07 -37.76
CA LYS A 63 -37.69 24.24 -37.30
C LYS A 63 -38.86 23.86 -36.40
N MET A 64 -39.06 24.71 -35.40
CA MET A 64 -40.35 25.24 -34.95
C MET A 64 -41.46 24.23 -34.61
N LEU A 65 -41.82 24.17 -33.33
CA LEU A 65 -43.21 24.45 -32.94
C LEU A 65 -43.25 25.04 -31.54
N ILE A 66 -43.97 26.15 -31.39
CA ILE A 66 -44.35 26.75 -30.12
C ILE A 66 -45.81 26.34 -29.89
N THR A 67 -46.13 25.89 -28.68
CA THR A 67 -47.51 25.70 -28.23
C THR A 67 -47.62 26.29 -26.84
N ASP A 68 -48.40 27.36 -26.70
CA ASP A 68 -48.80 27.90 -25.41
C ASP A 68 -49.89 27.02 -24.80
N GLU A 69 -49.77 26.64 -23.52
CA GLU A 69 -50.92 26.39 -22.65
C GLU A 69 -50.55 26.60 -21.18
N ASP A 70 -51.53 26.96 -20.35
CA ASP A 70 -51.33 27.57 -19.04
C ASP A 70 -50.91 26.61 -17.91
N THR A 71 -50.20 27.15 -16.91
CA THR A 71 -50.42 26.74 -15.51
C THR A 71 -49.98 27.83 -14.53
N GLU A 72 -50.96 28.49 -13.90
CA GLU A 72 -50.73 29.45 -12.82
C GLU A 72 -50.24 28.79 -11.51
N ASN A 73 -49.93 29.63 -10.51
CA ASN A 73 -49.85 29.32 -9.06
C ASN A 73 -48.54 28.75 -8.48
N ARG A 74 -47.54 29.63 -8.28
CA ARG A 74 -46.88 29.71 -6.95
C ARG A 74 -46.28 31.10 -6.64
N PRO A 75 -46.53 31.69 -5.45
CA PRO A 75 -46.11 33.06 -5.15
C PRO A 75 -44.60 33.20 -4.86
N VAL A 76 -43.99 34.22 -5.46
CA VAL A 76 -42.58 34.61 -5.24
C VAL A 76 -42.40 35.26 -3.87
N ARG A 77 -41.51 34.70 -3.03
CA ARG A 77 -41.11 35.32 -1.76
C ARG A 77 -40.10 36.44 -1.99
N THR A 78 -40.55 37.69 -1.93
CA THR A 78 -39.67 38.87 -1.99
C THR A 78 -38.78 38.97 -0.75
N LEU A 79 -37.47 38.92 -0.93
CA LEU A 79 -36.49 39.16 0.15
C LEU A 79 -36.47 40.65 0.52
N LYS A 80 -37.02 41.00 1.69
CA LYS A 80 -36.94 42.37 2.22
C LYS A 80 -35.50 42.69 2.61
N LYS A 81 -34.94 43.77 2.04
CA LYS A 81 -33.74 44.44 2.59
C LYS A 81 -34.03 44.86 4.03
N VAL A 82 -33.34 44.27 5.00
CA VAL A 82 -33.25 44.83 6.36
C VAL A 82 -32.12 45.86 6.36
N LYS A 83 -32.46 47.09 6.77
CA LYS A 83 -31.56 48.23 6.81
C LYS A 83 -30.63 48.12 8.03
N SER A 84 -29.38 48.57 7.88
CA SER A 84 -28.46 48.66 9.01
C SER A 84 -28.98 49.62 10.09
N THR A 85 -28.79 49.23 11.36
CA THR A 85 -28.86 50.16 12.50
C THR A 85 -27.52 50.06 13.21
N ILE A 86 -26.72 51.11 13.08
CA ILE A 86 -25.45 51.24 13.79
C ILE A 86 -25.75 51.52 15.26
N ASN A 87 -25.05 50.85 16.17
CA ASN A 87 -24.87 51.36 17.54
C ASN A 87 -23.40 51.23 17.93
N THR A 88 -22.89 52.15 18.75
CA THR A 88 -21.45 52.49 18.79
C THR A 88 -20.78 52.30 20.15
N LYS A 89 -19.45 52.12 20.07
CA LYS A 89 -18.43 52.31 21.14
C LYS A 89 -18.42 51.35 22.34
N SER A 90 -17.44 50.43 22.28
CA SER A 90 -16.49 50.16 23.36
C SER A 90 -15.14 49.80 22.71
N ASP A 91 -14.42 50.77 22.16
CA ASP A 91 -13.27 51.41 22.80
C ASP A 91 -12.08 50.47 23.09
N ASN A 92 -11.21 50.37 22.09
CA ASN A 92 -9.75 50.45 22.20
C ASN A 92 -8.99 49.40 23.05
N SER A 93 -8.65 48.28 22.41
CA SER A 93 -7.43 47.51 22.72
C SER A 93 -6.64 47.23 21.45
N ASN A 94 -5.40 47.74 21.35
CA ASN A 94 -4.50 47.44 20.23
C ASN A 94 -4.19 45.95 20.16
N SER A 95 -4.66 45.30 19.10
CA SER A 95 -4.05 44.12 18.50
C SER A 95 -4.40 44.11 17.02
N GLU A 96 -3.39 44.17 16.16
CA GLU A 96 -3.52 43.57 14.83
C GLU A 96 -3.48 42.05 15.02
N GLU A 97 -4.53 41.48 15.62
CA GLU A 97 -4.74 40.04 15.70
C GLU A 97 -5.15 39.56 14.30
N ALA A 98 -4.17 39.57 13.40
CA ALA A 98 -4.34 39.45 11.97
C ALA A 98 -5.12 38.17 11.66
N ASP A 99 -6.36 38.34 11.17
CA ASP A 99 -7.41 37.33 11.14
C ASP A 99 -6.84 35.95 10.80
N ILE A 100 -6.73 35.07 11.81
CA ILE A 100 -6.05 33.78 11.64
C ILE A 100 -6.78 32.95 10.57
N GLY A 101 -8.10 33.11 10.43
CA GLY A 101 -8.88 32.55 9.33
C GLY A 101 -8.50 33.09 7.94
N VAL A 102 -8.21 34.39 7.80
CA VAL A 102 -7.76 35.01 6.54
C VAL A 102 -6.32 34.61 6.23
N LEU A 103 -5.43 34.60 7.22
CA LEU A 103 -4.05 34.12 7.05
C LEU A 103 -4.01 32.66 6.64
N LEU A 104 -4.75 31.78 7.31
CA LEU A 104 -4.86 30.35 6.95
C LEU A 104 -5.55 30.13 5.58
N ALA A 105 -6.50 30.98 5.20
CA ALA A 105 -7.11 30.93 3.85
C ALA A 105 -6.17 31.45 2.75
N SER A 106 -5.24 32.37 3.08
CA SER A 106 -4.22 32.87 2.15
C SER A 106 -3.04 31.90 1.97
N LEU A 107 -2.84 30.98 2.92
CA LEU A 107 -1.74 30.02 2.91
C LEU A 107 -1.98 28.89 1.89
N PRO A 108 -0.97 28.51 1.07
CA PRO A 108 -1.07 27.36 0.19
C PRO A 108 -1.42 26.08 0.95
N HIS A 109 -2.27 25.22 0.39
CA HIS A 109 -2.75 23.98 1.02
C HIS A 109 -1.62 23.06 1.53
N GLN A 110 -0.46 23.05 0.87
CA GLN A 110 0.73 22.29 1.32
C GLN A 110 1.37 22.90 2.58
N SER A 111 1.38 24.24 2.69
CA SER A 111 1.83 24.96 3.88
C SER A 111 0.86 24.78 5.04
N LEU A 112 -0.45 24.80 4.77
CA LEU A 112 -1.49 24.51 5.77
C LEU A 112 -1.31 23.12 6.40
N LEU A 113 -1.14 22.09 5.57
CA LEU A 113 -0.93 20.71 6.02
C LEU A 113 0.39 20.57 6.82
N SER A 114 1.43 21.31 6.43
CA SER A 114 2.71 21.36 7.17
C SER A 114 2.57 22.04 8.53
N LEU A 115 1.87 23.18 8.60
CA LEU A 115 1.56 23.88 9.85
C LEU A 115 0.72 23.00 10.78
N MET A 116 -0.32 22.36 10.25
CA MET A 116 -1.20 21.47 11.03
C MET A 116 -0.45 20.26 11.57
N ASN A 117 0.48 19.66 10.81
CA ASN A 117 1.37 18.62 11.34
C ASN A 117 2.27 19.13 12.47
N ASN A 118 2.80 20.35 12.37
CA ASN A 118 3.61 20.93 13.46
C ASN A 118 2.77 21.18 14.73
N VAL A 119 1.54 21.67 14.59
CA VAL A 119 0.60 21.81 15.73
C VAL A 119 0.23 20.44 16.32
N ILE A 120 -0.05 19.43 15.50
CA ILE A 120 -0.32 18.04 15.93
C ILE A 120 0.87 17.42 16.67
N ASN A 121 2.10 17.80 16.32
CA ASN A 121 3.32 17.35 16.99
C ASN A 121 3.58 18.10 18.32
N GLN A 122 3.04 19.32 18.49
CA GLN A 122 3.15 20.10 19.72
C GLN A 122 2.02 19.79 20.71
N GLU A 123 0.79 19.56 20.25
CA GLU A 123 -0.38 19.28 21.09
C GLU A 123 -1.12 17.99 20.63
N PRO A 124 -0.81 16.81 21.20
CA PRO A 124 -1.38 15.54 20.74
C PRO A 124 -2.86 15.34 21.10
N SER A 125 -3.41 16.17 21.98
CA SER A 125 -4.84 16.41 22.23
C SER A 125 -5.58 16.86 20.96
N VAL A 126 -5.02 17.86 20.26
CA VAL A 126 -5.60 18.42 19.02
C VAL A 126 -5.69 17.36 17.93
N LYS A 127 -4.76 16.40 17.90
CA LYS A 127 -4.83 15.23 17.01
C LYS A 127 -6.12 14.44 17.21
N GLN A 128 -6.53 14.16 18.45
CA GLN A 128 -7.77 13.42 18.73
C GLN A 128 -9.01 14.26 18.38
N LEU A 129 -8.98 15.56 18.65
CA LEU A 129 -10.05 16.48 18.26
C LEU A 129 -10.25 16.50 16.74
N ILE A 130 -9.16 16.61 15.97
CA ILE A 130 -9.18 16.62 14.51
C ILE A 130 -9.62 15.26 13.95
N MET A 131 -9.12 14.14 14.49
CA MET A 131 -9.54 12.79 14.09
C MET A 131 -11.04 12.54 14.34
N ASN A 132 -11.62 13.18 15.36
CA ASN A 132 -13.07 13.15 15.64
C ASN A 132 -13.89 14.14 14.77
N LYS A 133 -13.25 14.97 13.94
CA LYS A 133 -13.89 15.96 13.05
C LYS A 133 -13.69 15.67 11.55
N ILE A 134 -12.62 14.94 11.20
CA ILE A 134 -12.44 14.40 9.85
C ILE A 134 -13.50 13.30 9.63
N PRO A 135 -14.26 13.30 8.52
CA PRO A 135 -15.16 12.21 8.21
C PRO A 135 -14.35 10.94 7.99
N GLN A 136 -14.76 9.83 8.62
CA GLN A 136 -14.04 8.55 8.49
C GLN A 136 -13.93 8.15 7.02
N PRO A 137 -12.73 7.76 6.52
CA PRO A 137 -12.56 7.39 5.13
C PRO A 137 -13.41 6.18 4.81
N SER A 138 -14.18 6.25 3.71
CA SER A 138 -15.03 5.13 3.31
C SER A 138 -14.21 3.93 2.84
N LEU A 139 -14.76 2.72 2.95
CA LEU A 139 -14.13 1.50 2.44
C LEU A 139 -13.85 1.60 0.93
N SER A 140 -14.73 2.25 0.15
CA SER A 140 -14.50 2.48 -1.28
C SER A 140 -13.37 3.48 -1.53
N THR A 141 -13.22 4.53 -0.72
CA THR A 141 -12.04 5.41 -0.75
C THR A 141 -10.75 4.63 -0.47
N TYR A 142 -10.73 3.75 0.53
CA TYR A 142 -9.57 2.91 0.83
C TYR A 142 -9.23 1.96 -0.33
N ILE A 143 -10.21 1.19 -0.83
CA ILE A 143 -10.00 0.26 -1.94
C ILE A 143 -9.52 0.99 -3.20
N ASN A 144 -10.05 2.19 -3.49
CA ASN A 144 -9.57 2.98 -4.63
C ASN A 144 -8.13 3.47 -4.45
N ALA A 145 -7.76 4.00 -3.27
CA ALA A 145 -6.39 4.43 -2.98
C ALA A 145 -5.39 3.25 -2.97
N LEU A 146 -5.83 2.08 -2.50
CA LEU A 146 -5.08 0.82 -2.56
C LEU A 146 -4.88 0.39 -4.03
N ASN A 147 -5.93 0.42 -4.85
CA ASN A 147 -5.85 0.06 -6.27
C ASN A 147 -4.93 1.00 -7.05
N GLU A 148 -5.02 2.31 -6.81
CA GLU A 148 -4.19 3.33 -7.45
C GLU A 148 -2.71 3.19 -7.06
N SER A 149 -2.40 3.07 -5.77
CA SER A 149 -1.04 2.85 -5.29
C SER A 149 -0.47 1.49 -5.76
N THR A 150 -1.31 0.45 -5.87
CA THR A 150 -0.90 -0.84 -6.45
C THR A 150 -0.58 -0.70 -7.94
N ALA A 151 -1.38 0.06 -8.70
CA ALA A 151 -1.09 0.34 -10.10
C ALA A 151 0.22 1.13 -10.27
N LYS A 152 0.52 2.10 -9.40
CA LYS A 152 1.82 2.80 -9.36
C LYS A 152 2.99 1.85 -9.13
N VAL A 153 2.86 0.90 -8.18
CA VAL A 153 3.87 -0.14 -7.93
C VAL A 153 4.08 -0.99 -9.18
N ILE A 154 3.02 -1.52 -9.79
CA ILE A 154 3.11 -2.39 -10.98
C ILE A 154 3.70 -1.64 -12.19
N ASN A 155 3.27 -0.41 -12.45
CA ASN A 155 3.76 0.41 -13.57
C ASN A 155 5.25 0.82 -13.45
N CYS A 156 5.86 0.69 -12.26
CA CYS A 156 7.29 0.89 -12.05
C CYS A 156 8.15 -0.37 -12.29
N ILE A 157 7.53 -1.54 -12.47
CA ILE A 157 8.22 -2.79 -12.80
C ILE A 157 8.67 -2.71 -14.27
N PRO A 158 9.96 -2.91 -14.60
CA PRO A 158 10.41 -2.89 -15.99
C PRO A 158 9.88 -4.10 -16.76
N ILE A 159 9.18 -3.86 -17.87
CA ILE A 159 8.71 -4.92 -18.77
C ILE A 159 9.93 -5.59 -19.44
N GLY A 160 10.15 -6.88 -19.16
CA GLY A 160 11.24 -7.69 -19.71
C GLY A 160 12.24 -8.18 -18.66
N GLN A 161 13.30 -8.85 -19.11
CA GLN A 161 14.34 -9.45 -18.25
C GLN A 161 15.25 -8.38 -17.61
N SER A 162 14.72 -7.70 -16.59
CA SER A 162 15.44 -6.71 -15.79
C SER A 162 16.14 -7.36 -14.59
N ARG A 163 17.36 -6.90 -14.27
CA ARG A 163 18.10 -7.37 -13.08
C ARG A 163 17.33 -6.99 -11.80
N SER A 164 17.13 -7.94 -10.89
CA SER A 164 16.37 -7.76 -9.64
C SER A 164 16.78 -6.50 -8.86
N ILE A 165 18.08 -6.26 -8.65
CA ILE A 165 18.62 -5.07 -7.97
C ILE A 165 18.08 -3.74 -8.54
N TYR A 166 17.96 -3.63 -9.87
CA TYR A 166 17.46 -2.43 -10.55
C TYR A 166 15.95 -2.27 -10.34
N THR A 167 15.20 -3.36 -10.47
CA THR A 167 13.75 -3.39 -10.27
C THR A 167 13.39 -3.07 -8.82
N ILE A 168 14.07 -3.66 -7.83
CA ILE A 168 13.95 -3.28 -6.40
C ILE A 168 14.20 -1.79 -6.21
N SER A 169 15.26 -1.25 -6.82
CA SER A 169 15.65 0.14 -6.63
C SER A 169 14.62 1.14 -7.18
N ARG A 170 13.95 0.81 -8.29
CA ARG A 170 12.78 1.57 -8.78
C ARG A 170 11.56 1.44 -7.85
N LEU A 171 11.30 0.23 -7.34
CA LEU A 171 10.11 -0.06 -6.55
C LEU A 171 10.15 0.48 -5.13
N LYS A 172 11.33 0.77 -4.55
CA LYS A 172 11.48 1.31 -3.19
C LYS A 172 10.48 2.44 -2.88
N VAL A 173 10.39 3.46 -3.72
CA VAL A 173 9.52 4.62 -3.45
C VAL A 173 8.02 4.27 -3.59
N PRO A 174 7.52 3.76 -4.74
CA PRO A 174 6.12 3.33 -4.87
C PRO A 174 5.67 2.34 -3.79
N LEU A 175 6.54 1.42 -3.39
CA LEU A 175 6.26 0.42 -2.39
C LEU A 175 6.18 1.00 -0.97
N THR A 176 7.02 1.99 -0.63
CA THR A 176 6.86 2.72 0.64
C THR A 176 5.60 3.57 0.68
N ASP A 177 5.14 4.10 -0.46
CA ASP A 177 3.87 4.83 -0.56
C ASP A 177 2.67 3.87 -0.36
N TRP A 178 2.63 2.76 -1.10
CA TRP A 178 1.66 1.68 -0.91
C TRP A 178 1.63 1.16 0.54
N THR A 179 2.80 0.96 1.15
CA THR A 179 2.94 0.54 2.56
C THR A 179 2.38 1.57 3.54
N LYS A 180 2.48 2.88 3.24
CA LYS A 180 1.84 3.95 4.01
C LYS A 180 0.33 3.92 3.83
N VAL A 181 -0.17 3.81 2.59
CA VAL A 181 -1.63 3.68 2.30
C VAL A 181 -2.23 2.53 3.12
N VAL A 182 -1.64 1.33 3.06
CA VAL A 182 -2.08 0.18 3.86
C VAL A 182 -1.96 0.46 5.36
N SER A 183 -0.81 0.97 5.84
CA SER A 183 -0.59 1.20 7.28
C SER A 183 -1.44 2.32 7.88
N THR A 184 -1.93 3.26 7.07
CA THR A 184 -2.80 4.36 7.51
C THR A 184 -4.26 3.95 7.48
N TYR A 185 -4.75 3.35 6.39
CA TYR A 185 -6.19 3.09 6.24
C TYR A 185 -6.65 1.77 6.87
N LEU A 186 -5.85 0.70 6.82
CA LEU A 186 -6.26 -0.62 7.32
C LEU A 186 -6.68 -0.61 8.81
N PRO A 187 -5.99 0.07 9.74
CA PRO A 187 -6.38 0.12 11.15
C PRO A 187 -7.78 0.67 11.44
N PHE A 188 -8.32 1.56 10.59
CA PHE A 188 -9.68 2.07 10.75
C PHE A 188 -10.73 0.96 10.60
N PHE A 189 -10.47 -0.02 9.71
CA PHE A 189 -11.38 -1.13 9.43
C PHE A 189 -11.05 -2.40 10.23
N THR A 190 -9.81 -2.56 10.71
CA THR A 190 -9.40 -3.73 11.52
C THR A 190 -9.52 -3.53 13.03
N SER A 191 -9.81 -2.30 13.50
CA SER A 191 -10.02 -1.97 14.91
C SER A 191 -11.08 -2.82 15.60
N SER A 192 -10.91 -3.09 16.91
CA SER A 192 -11.73 -4.02 17.69
C SER A 192 -13.24 -3.81 17.53
N ASN A 193 -13.69 -2.55 17.54
CA ASN A 193 -15.10 -2.14 17.49
C ASN A 193 -15.79 -2.37 16.14
N VAL A 194 -15.05 -2.72 15.08
CA VAL A 194 -15.60 -2.95 13.74
C VAL A 194 -16.15 -4.38 13.62
N HIS A 195 -17.25 -4.55 12.90
CA HIS A 195 -17.89 -5.85 12.71
C HIS A 195 -17.03 -6.78 11.83
N VAL A 196 -17.15 -8.11 12.03
CA VAL A 196 -16.30 -9.11 11.35
C VAL A 196 -16.46 -9.13 9.84
N VAL A 197 -17.61 -8.72 9.31
CA VAL A 197 -17.81 -8.57 7.86
C VAL A 197 -16.95 -7.45 7.30
N ASP A 198 -17.00 -6.25 7.89
CA ASP A 198 -16.26 -5.08 7.40
C ASP A 198 -14.74 -5.26 7.55
N LYS A 199 -14.31 -5.94 8.63
CA LYS A 199 -12.92 -6.42 8.79
C LYS A 199 -12.49 -7.27 7.61
N PHE A 200 -13.26 -8.30 7.24
CA PHE A 200 -12.95 -9.14 6.07
C PHE A 200 -12.91 -8.31 4.78
N MET A 201 -13.89 -7.44 4.57
CA MET A 201 -14.01 -6.60 3.38
C MET A 201 -12.87 -5.58 3.21
N ALA A 202 -12.09 -5.29 4.26
CA ALA A 202 -10.84 -4.54 4.18
C ALA A 202 -9.59 -5.43 4.03
N ILE A 203 -9.50 -6.54 4.78
CA ILE A 203 -8.32 -7.42 4.78
C ILE A 203 -8.19 -8.20 3.46
N GLN A 204 -9.29 -8.71 2.91
CA GLN A 204 -9.29 -9.56 1.70
C GLN A 204 -8.78 -8.82 0.44
N PRO A 205 -9.29 -7.64 0.03
CA PRO A 205 -8.76 -6.94 -1.14
C PRO A 205 -7.32 -6.46 -0.95
N THR A 206 -6.93 -6.13 0.28
CA THR A 206 -5.54 -5.78 0.63
C THR A 206 -4.61 -6.97 0.44
N THR A 207 -5.05 -8.16 0.81
CA THR A 207 -4.33 -9.42 0.59
C THR A 207 -4.24 -9.75 -0.90
N LEU A 208 -5.33 -9.59 -1.67
CA LEU A 208 -5.31 -9.79 -3.13
C LEU A 208 -4.32 -8.85 -3.83
N GLN A 209 -4.32 -7.55 -3.51
CA GLN A 209 -3.38 -6.61 -4.11
C GLN A 209 -1.93 -6.88 -3.66
N PHE A 210 -1.70 -7.32 -2.43
CA PHE A 210 -0.37 -7.76 -1.98
C PHE A 210 0.12 -8.99 -2.77
N VAL A 211 -0.71 -10.03 -2.93
CA VAL A 211 -0.38 -11.22 -3.74
C VAL A 211 -0.13 -10.84 -5.21
N LYS A 212 -0.92 -9.91 -5.76
CA LYS A 212 -0.71 -9.37 -7.11
C LYS A 212 0.60 -8.60 -7.26
N VAL A 213 1.04 -7.85 -6.26
CA VAL A 213 2.38 -7.24 -6.24
C VAL A 213 3.45 -8.34 -6.18
N LEU A 214 3.28 -9.36 -5.33
CA LEU A 214 4.24 -10.46 -5.20
C LEU A 214 4.38 -11.34 -6.44
N SER A 215 3.33 -11.52 -7.26
CA SER A 215 3.41 -12.30 -8.51
C SER A 215 4.00 -11.53 -9.69
N GLN A 216 4.03 -10.19 -9.64
CA GLN A 216 4.67 -9.35 -10.65
C GLN A 216 6.15 -9.03 -10.32
N LEU A 217 6.61 -9.30 -9.09
CA LEU A 217 8.01 -9.15 -8.71
C LEU A 217 8.90 -10.23 -9.35
N PRO A 218 10.10 -9.88 -9.85
CA PRO A 218 11.12 -10.88 -10.20
C PRO A 218 11.45 -11.79 -9.00
N PRO A 219 11.88 -13.05 -9.22
CA PRO A 219 12.24 -13.96 -8.13
C PRO A 219 13.37 -13.35 -7.28
N LEU A 220 13.03 -13.00 -6.05
CA LEU A 220 13.92 -12.35 -5.09
C LEU A 220 14.60 -13.42 -4.21
N PRO A 221 15.94 -13.42 -4.09
CA PRO A 221 16.59 -14.13 -2.99
C PRO A 221 16.14 -13.50 -1.67
N SER A 222 15.98 -14.32 -0.62
CA SER A 222 15.32 -13.91 0.64
C SER A 222 15.92 -12.66 1.31
N ASP A 223 17.24 -12.46 1.13
CA ASP A 223 18.00 -11.33 1.67
C ASP A 223 17.74 -9.98 0.96
N GLN A 224 17.13 -9.98 -0.23
CA GLN A 224 16.84 -8.77 -1.01
C GLN A 224 15.37 -8.31 -0.90
N VAL A 225 14.57 -8.94 -0.04
CA VAL A 225 13.16 -8.57 0.18
C VAL A 225 13.08 -7.17 0.81
N PRO A 226 12.30 -6.23 0.23
CA PRO A 226 12.07 -4.94 0.85
C PRO A 226 11.41 -5.08 2.23
N LYS A 227 12.03 -4.53 3.29
CA LYS A 227 11.53 -4.56 4.67
C LYS A 227 10.11 -4.00 4.85
N SER A 228 9.63 -3.21 3.89
CA SER A 228 8.25 -2.73 3.81
C SER A 228 7.24 -3.82 3.43
N LEU A 229 7.60 -4.78 2.57
CA LEU A 229 6.73 -5.91 2.22
C LEU A 229 6.61 -6.90 3.38
N SER A 230 7.70 -7.23 4.08
CA SER A 230 7.63 -8.08 5.27
C SER A 230 6.78 -7.42 6.36
N LEU A 231 7.00 -6.13 6.65
CA LEU A 231 6.21 -5.40 7.64
C LEU A 231 4.71 -5.33 7.31
N VAL A 232 4.33 -5.21 6.02
CA VAL A 232 2.91 -5.32 5.63
C VAL A 232 2.41 -6.75 5.75
N TRP A 233 3.22 -7.75 5.39
CA TRP A 233 2.84 -9.15 5.51
C TRP A 233 2.57 -9.56 6.96
N ASP A 234 3.43 -9.17 7.89
CA ASP A 234 3.28 -9.48 9.31
C ASP A 234 2.03 -8.81 9.91
N LYS A 235 1.71 -7.58 9.47
CA LYS A 235 0.43 -6.91 9.83
C LYS A 235 -0.79 -7.61 9.24
N LEU A 236 -0.74 -8.04 7.98
CA LEU A 236 -1.84 -8.76 7.34
C LEU A 236 -2.07 -10.11 8.01
N ARG A 237 -1.00 -10.88 8.28
CA ARG A 237 -1.02 -12.13 9.05
C ARG A 237 -1.67 -11.94 10.43
N LEU A 238 -1.30 -10.87 11.14
CA LEU A 238 -1.88 -10.52 12.45
C LEU A 238 -3.38 -10.22 12.34
N HIS A 239 -3.79 -9.36 11.40
CA HIS A 239 -5.20 -9.00 11.22
C HIS A 239 -6.06 -10.17 10.74
N TRP A 240 -5.54 -11.04 9.88
CA TRP A 240 -6.19 -12.30 9.51
C TRP A 240 -6.40 -13.21 10.72
N SER A 241 -5.38 -13.38 11.57
CA SER A 241 -5.49 -14.20 12.79
C SER A 241 -6.46 -13.58 13.81
N GLN A 242 -6.44 -12.25 13.99
CA GLN A 242 -7.39 -11.54 14.85
C GLN A 242 -8.84 -11.69 14.36
N TRP A 243 -9.07 -11.50 13.06
CA TRP A 243 -10.38 -11.70 12.45
C TRP A 243 -10.86 -13.15 12.59
N PHE A 244 -9.99 -14.12 12.28
CA PHE A 244 -10.32 -15.54 12.35
C PHE A 244 -10.69 -15.96 13.78
N ASN A 245 -9.86 -15.60 14.77
CA ASN A 245 -10.15 -15.89 16.18
C ASN A 245 -11.45 -15.20 16.63
N GLN A 246 -11.77 -14.00 16.14
CA GLN A 246 -13.04 -13.35 16.47
C GLN A 246 -14.25 -14.08 15.86
N VAL A 247 -14.16 -14.60 14.64
CA VAL A 247 -15.25 -15.38 14.02
C VAL A 247 -15.37 -16.76 14.70
N ASP A 248 -14.25 -17.41 15.00
CA ASP A 248 -14.19 -18.69 15.73
C ASP A 248 -14.83 -18.57 17.12
N ASP A 249 -14.52 -17.49 17.87
CA ASP A 249 -15.13 -17.20 19.16
C ASP A 249 -16.63 -16.94 19.05
N ILE A 250 -17.07 -16.07 18.11
CA ILE A 250 -18.49 -15.77 17.92
C ILE A 250 -19.30 -17.04 17.58
N VAL A 251 -18.80 -17.90 16.68
CA VAL A 251 -19.52 -19.11 16.26
C VAL A 251 -19.47 -20.19 17.33
N ASN A 252 -18.25 -20.54 17.80
CA ASN A 252 -18.02 -21.76 18.59
C ASN A 252 -18.07 -21.55 20.11
N LYS A 253 -18.06 -20.30 20.61
CA LYS A 253 -18.26 -19.97 22.03
C LYS A 253 -19.59 -19.27 22.28
N ASP A 254 -19.89 -18.21 21.52
CA ASP A 254 -21.07 -17.37 21.75
C ASP A 254 -22.34 -17.90 21.03
N GLY A 255 -22.22 -18.90 20.16
CA GLY A 255 -23.34 -19.48 19.39
C GLY A 255 -23.89 -18.55 18.30
N GLY A 256 -23.13 -17.52 17.91
CA GLY A 256 -23.51 -16.52 16.93
C GLY A 256 -23.61 -17.08 15.52
N MET A 257 -24.75 -16.82 14.87
CA MET A 257 -25.04 -17.31 13.51
C MET A 257 -24.78 -16.21 12.47
N PHE A 258 -23.98 -16.53 11.46
CA PHE A 258 -23.83 -15.72 10.25
C PHE A 258 -24.75 -16.24 9.12
N SER A 259 -25.18 -15.38 8.20
CA SER A 259 -25.94 -15.85 7.04
C SER A 259 -25.06 -16.71 6.14
N SER A 260 -25.64 -17.78 5.57
CA SER A 260 -24.93 -18.66 4.64
C SER A 260 -24.27 -17.87 3.50
N SER A 261 -24.91 -16.81 3.00
CA SER A 261 -24.33 -15.90 2.00
C SER A 261 -23.02 -15.24 2.44
N ILE A 262 -22.93 -14.76 3.68
CA ILE A 262 -21.71 -14.14 4.23
C ILE A 262 -20.59 -15.17 4.34
N VAL A 263 -20.88 -16.36 4.87
CA VAL A 263 -19.87 -17.41 5.06
C VAL A 263 -19.37 -17.95 3.70
N HIS A 264 -20.25 -18.06 2.70
CA HIS A 264 -19.84 -18.37 1.32
C HIS A 264 -19.00 -17.26 0.69
N THR A 265 -19.30 -15.97 0.94
CA THR A 265 -18.44 -14.85 0.50
C THR A 265 -17.06 -14.92 1.15
N TRP A 266 -16.99 -15.27 2.45
CA TRP A 266 -15.71 -15.46 3.14
C TRP A 266 -14.91 -16.63 2.56
N ALA A 267 -15.55 -17.80 2.39
CA ALA A 267 -14.92 -18.97 1.79
C ALA A 267 -14.39 -18.69 0.38
N LYS A 268 -15.20 -18.05 -0.48
CA LYS A 268 -14.79 -17.66 -1.84
C LYS A 268 -13.64 -16.65 -1.80
N GLY A 269 -13.70 -15.65 -0.93
CA GLY A 269 -12.65 -14.63 -0.83
C GLY A 269 -11.32 -15.18 -0.28
N LEU A 270 -11.35 -16.19 0.59
CA LEU A 270 -10.17 -16.95 1.03
C LEU A 270 -9.60 -17.81 -0.11
N ASP A 271 -10.46 -18.55 -0.81
CA ASP A 271 -10.06 -19.36 -1.97
C ASP A 271 -9.45 -18.49 -3.08
N GLU A 272 -9.95 -17.26 -3.29
CA GLU A 272 -9.35 -16.24 -4.17
C GLU A 272 -7.96 -15.79 -3.70
N THR A 273 -7.74 -15.55 -2.41
CA THR A 273 -6.41 -15.17 -1.90
C THR A 273 -5.38 -16.30 -1.98
N CYS A 274 -5.83 -17.57 -1.98
CA CYS A 274 -4.94 -18.73 -2.10
C CYS A 274 -4.56 -19.05 -3.56
N GLN A 275 -5.35 -18.60 -4.54
CA GLN A 275 -5.08 -18.81 -5.96
C GLN A 275 -3.81 -18.09 -6.39
N HIS A 276 -2.81 -18.86 -6.85
CA HIS A 276 -1.70 -18.28 -7.60
C HIS A 276 -2.25 -17.75 -8.93
N SER A 277 -1.66 -16.68 -9.49
CA SER A 277 -1.91 -16.36 -10.90
C SER A 277 -1.48 -17.53 -11.78
N ASN A 278 -2.11 -17.71 -12.95
CA ASN A 278 -2.01 -18.93 -13.79
C ASN A 278 -0.62 -19.23 -14.43
N THR A 279 0.47 -18.70 -13.87
CA THR A 279 1.84 -19.11 -14.13
C THR A 279 2.12 -20.46 -13.47
N SER A 280 2.29 -21.52 -14.27
CA SER A 280 2.53 -22.92 -13.84
C SER A 280 3.90 -23.17 -13.16
N THR A 281 4.49 -22.15 -12.54
CA THR A 281 5.81 -22.16 -11.90
C THR A 281 5.65 -22.10 -10.39
N LYS A 282 6.21 -23.07 -9.65
CA LYS A 282 6.21 -23.08 -8.17
C LYS A 282 6.73 -21.72 -7.63
N PRO A 283 6.00 -21.05 -6.72
CA PRO A 283 6.46 -19.80 -6.13
C PRO A 283 7.80 -19.98 -5.41
N GLN A 284 8.62 -18.93 -5.40
CA GLN A 284 9.98 -18.98 -4.86
C GLN A 284 10.23 -17.89 -3.80
N GLY A 285 11.19 -18.14 -2.91
CA GLY A 285 11.63 -17.19 -1.89
C GLY A 285 10.49 -16.70 -1.00
N PHE A 286 10.40 -15.39 -0.82
CA PHE A 286 9.37 -14.75 0.03
C PHE A 286 7.94 -15.01 -0.44
N ASN A 287 7.71 -15.14 -1.76
CA ASN A 287 6.38 -15.45 -2.30
C ASN A 287 5.91 -16.85 -1.86
N TYR A 288 6.81 -17.85 -1.87
CA TYR A 288 6.52 -19.19 -1.32
C TYR A 288 6.08 -19.13 0.15
N SER A 289 6.80 -18.38 0.99
CA SER A 289 6.44 -18.22 2.41
C SER A 289 5.05 -17.61 2.58
N CYS A 290 4.76 -16.50 1.87
CA CYS A 290 3.46 -15.83 1.96
C CYS A 290 2.31 -16.74 1.49
N GLN A 291 2.53 -17.55 0.46
CA GLN A 291 1.49 -18.45 -0.04
C GLN A 291 1.35 -19.73 0.80
N MET A 292 2.42 -20.23 1.44
CA MET A 292 2.33 -21.23 2.52
C MET A 292 1.48 -20.71 3.67
N ASP A 293 1.75 -19.50 4.13
CA ASP A 293 1.01 -18.83 5.21
C ASP A 293 -0.49 -18.71 4.88
N LEU A 294 -0.84 -18.32 3.64
CA LEU A 294 -2.23 -18.25 3.15
C LEU A 294 -2.92 -19.62 3.06
N LEU A 295 -2.22 -20.65 2.58
CA LEU A 295 -2.76 -22.01 2.54
C LEU A 295 -2.98 -22.59 3.94
N ASN A 296 -2.06 -22.35 4.88
CA ASN A 296 -2.23 -22.72 6.29
C ASN A 296 -3.44 -22.00 6.92
N LEU A 297 -3.61 -20.70 6.63
CA LEU A 297 -4.77 -19.91 7.07
C LEU A 297 -6.08 -20.50 6.54
N ARG A 298 -6.16 -20.79 5.23
CA ARG A 298 -7.34 -21.43 4.62
C ARG A 298 -7.65 -22.78 5.24
N GLN A 299 -6.65 -23.64 5.44
CA GLN A 299 -6.87 -24.96 6.05
C GLN A 299 -7.32 -24.87 7.51
N ASN A 300 -6.80 -23.91 8.29
CA ASN A 300 -7.30 -23.62 9.64
C ASN A 300 -8.76 -23.15 9.61
N TRP A 301 -9.15 -22.34 8.61
CA TRP A 301 -10.53 -21.90 8.42
C TRP A 301 -11.46 -23.06 8.05
N GLU A 302 -11.10 -23.86 7.05
CA GLU A 302 -11.88 -25.04 6.63
C GLU A 302 -12.00 -26.04 7.79
N SER A 303 -10.95 -26.23 8.60
CA SER A 303 -10.96 -27.15 9.75
C SER A 303 -11.80 -26.70 10.96
N ARG A 304 -12.08 -25.40 11.15
CA ARG A 304 -12.90 -24.90 12.30
C ARG A 304 -14.29 -24.39 11.91
N LEU A 305 -14.43 -23.91 10.68
CA LEU A 305 -15.62 -23.20 10.19
C LEU A 305 -16.16 -23.75 8.85
N GLY A 306 -15.45 -24.67 8.18
CA GLY A 306 -15.92 -25.28 6.92
C GLY A 306 -17.26 -26.02 7.05
N TRP A 307 -17.56 -26.54 8.25
CA TRP A 307 -18.85 -27.17 8.57
C TRP A 307 -20.05 -26.23 8.43
N LEU A 308 -19.88 -24.91 8.62
CA LEU A 308 -20.94 -23.90 8.44
C LEU A 308 -21.50 -23.86 7.01
N ILE A 309 -20.74 -24.34 6.04
CA ILE A 309 -21.10 -24.39 4.61
C ILE A 309 -21.00 -25.81 4.03
N GLY A 310 -20.83 -26.83 4.88
CA GLY A 310 -20.66 -28.22 4.43
C GLY A 310 -19.45 -28.45 3.52
N LYS A 311 -18.38 -27.65 3.65
CA LYS A 311 -17.17 -27.74 2.81
C LYS A 311 -16.09 -28.57 3.52
N ASP A 312 -15.69 -29.67 2.90
CA ASP A 312 -14.54 -30.47 3.34
C ASP A 312 -13.22 -29.70 3.26
N ILE A 313 -12.23 -30.15 4.04
CA ILE A 313 -10.86 -29.59 4.00
C ILE A 313 -10.25 -29.85 2.62
N THR A 314 -9.89 -28.79 1.92
CA THR A 314 -9.38 -28.90 0.56
C THR A 314 -7.90 -29.32 0.53
N PRO A 315 -7.51 -30.20 -0.42
CA PRO A 315 -6.16 -30.71 -0.50
C PRO A 315 -5.17 -29.61 -0.89
N ARG A 316 -3.93 -29.70 -0.38
CA ARG A 316 -2.86 -28.78 -0.78
C ARG A 316 -2.50 -29.01 -2.25
N PRO A 317 -2.27 -27.94 -3.04
CA PRO A 317 -1.74 -28.09 -4.39
C PRO A 317 -0.37 -28.76 -4.34
N GLU A 318 0.00 -29.52 -5.37
CA GLU A 318 1.19 -30.40 -5.37
C GLU A 318 2.50 -29.68 -5.02
N TRP A 319 2.64 -28.41 -5.39
CA TRP A 319 3.81 -27.60 -5.06
C TRP A 319 3.94 -27.25 -3.55
N ALA A 320 2.89 -27.49 -2.76
CA ALA A 320 2.74 -27.19 -1.34
C ALA A 320 2.62 -28.45 -0.46
N GLN A 321 2.90 -29.62 -1.03
CA GLN A 321 3.13 -30.89 -0.33
C GLN A 321 4.60 -31.03 0.09
#